data_AF-A0A5B3FZ59-F1
#
_entry.id   AF-A0A5B3FZ59-F1
#
_cell.length_a   1.000
_cell.length_b   1.000
_cell.length_c   1.000
_cell.angle_alpha   90.00
_cell.angle_beta   90.00
_cell.angle_gamma   90.00
#
_symmetry.space_group_name_H-M   'P 1'
#
loop_
_entity.id
_entity.type
_entity.pdbx_description
1 polymer ?
#
loop_
_entity_poly.entity_id
_entity_poly.type
_entity_poly.pdbx_seq_one_letter_code
_entity_poly.pdbx_strand_id
1 'polypeptide(L)'
;MKTHALYVAGAALMIALSSCDRDLDLAHAYNNGSSSKPYEFDADFNPDDYTDFGTFVVGDRNICWQDPHIPRYMLWLDGKISVGKYDDSGLFTTYWSADNSLRQVSASPWLDENVNALTSDMEVFGKRIEPVSGFYDGGAWFIGVHKLMDGRLAGFFHAESHWPGVSAAYKSIGVTYSSDNGLTWETGRRILSGTDPKPENPAGQGESYGLGDGCVVWNDARKVWICYYSGYCDDPGNYMITMACSEDPAGAAGTWKKWDGKAFTVEGCNGQTQLGGANIKIANLDTYAGGNPSVMWNHYIGKWVMVYHSWSRRICLSTSADGIAWEAPISLNLGEEEAMYPNLISEEGDQIGGQAVRMYYAADMNDLGQRSLAWRKVVFY
;
A
#
# COMPACT_ATOMS: atom_id res chain seq x y z
N MET A 1 -17.29 76.01 2.40
CA MET A 1 -18.28 75.58 3.41
C MET A 1 -18.83 74.25 2.92
N LYS A 2 -18.51 73.12 3.59
CA LYS A 2 -19.44 72.33 4.45
C LYS A 2 -20.79 72.07 3.77
N THR A 3 -21.41 70.89 3.69
CA THR A 3 -21.21 69.44 4.02
C THR A 3 -22.59 68.81 3.74
N HIS A 4 -22.68 67.51 3.38
CA HIS A 4 -23.71 66.48 3.72
C HIS A 4 -23.80 65.46 2.56
N ALA A 5 -23.31 64.21 2.70
CA ALA A 5 -23.97 63.00 3.27
C ALA A 5 -25.19 62.57 2.41
N LEU A 6 -25.46 61.33 2.00
CA LEU A 6 -25.02 59.97 2.29
C LEU A 6 -25.62 59.07 1.17
N TYR A 7 -24.98 57.96 0.77
CA TYR A 7 -25.55 56.59 0.79
C TYR A 7 -24.70 55.61 -0.03
N VAL A 8 -24.44 54.46 0.61
CA VAL A 8 -23.64 53.33 0.17
C VAL A 8 -24.53 52.31 -0.53
N ALA A 9 -24.06 51.78 -1.66
CA ALA A 9 -24.34 50.43 -2.18
C ALA A 9 -23.23 50.15 -3.22
N GLY A 10 -22.34 49.16 -3.10
CA GLY A 10 -22.53 47.82 -2.56
C GLY A 10 -22.81 46.84 -3.71
N ALA A 11 -21.90 46.72 -4.69
CA ALA A 11 -21.97 45.69 -5.73
C ALA A 11 -20.79 44.75 -5.57
N ALA A 12 -21.03 43.65 -4.84
CA ALA A 12 -20.14 42.50 -4.81
C ALA A 12 -20.39 41.65 -6.06
N LEU A 13 -19.33 41.48 -6.85
CA LEU A 13 -19.29 40.56 -7.99
C LEU A 13 -19.18 39.13 -7.44
N MET A 14 -20.31 38.42 -7.37
CA MET A 14 -20.35 36.99 -7.07
C MET A 14 -19.94 36.22 -8.34
N ILE A 15 -18.68 35.76 -8.37
CA ILE A 15 -18.24 34.73 -9.30
C ILE A 15 -18.86 33.42 -8.81
N ALA A 16 -19.84 32.92 -9.54
CA ALA A 16 -20.36 31.57 -9.34
C ALA A 16 -19.25 30.57 -9.69
N LEU A 17 -18.59 30.04 -8.66
CA LEU A 17 -17.83 28.80 -8.76
C LEU A 17 -18.85 27.67 -8.94
N SER A 18 -19.04 27.22 -10.18
CA SER A 18 -19.67 25.92 -10.42
C SER A 18 -18.69 24.85 -9.95
N SER A 19 -18.89 24.34 -8.75
CA SER A 19 -18.39 23.02 -8.36
C SER A 19 -18.97 22.02 -9.36
N CYS A 20 -18.14 21.54 -10.29
CA CYS A 20 -18.48 20.36 -11.05
C CYS A 20 -18.47 19.17 -10.08
N ASP A 21 -19.62 18.89 -9.47
CA ASP A 21 -19.98 17.54 -9.08
C ASP A 21 -20.02 16.72 -10.36
N ARG A 22 -18.86 16.16 -10.75
CA ARG A 22 -18.88 14.95 -11.56
C ARG A 22 -19.31 13.86 -10.60
N ASP A 23 -20.60 13.57 -10.60
CA ASP A 23 -21.08 12.21 -10.34
C ASP A 23 -20.32 11.31 -11.32
N LEU A 24 -19.18 10.80 -10.88
CA LEU A 24 -18.44 9.78 -11.59
C LEU A 24 -19.33 8.55 -11.53
N ASP A 25 -19.83 8.14 -12.69
CA ASP A 25 -20.59 6.90 -12.86
C ASP A 25 -19.63 5.69 -12.71
N LEU A 26 -19.10 5.54 -11.48
CA LEU A 26 -18.08 4.56 -11.09
C LEU A 26 -18.60 3.12 -11.22
N ALA A 27 -19.92 2.94 -11.22
CA ALA A 27 -20.59 1.65 -11.36
C ALA A 27 -20.36 0.99 -12.74
N HIS A 28 -19.99 1.77 -13.77
CA HIS A 28 -19.72 1.25 -15.11
C HIS A 28 -18.23 1.05 -15.42
N ALA A 29 -17.32 1.64 -14.65
CA ALA A 29 -15.87 1.51 -14.90
C ALA A 29 -15.33 0.11 -14.54
N TYR A 30 -15.92 -0.51 -13.52
CA TYR A 30 -15.66 -1.90 -13.16
C TYR A 30 -16.80 -2.75 -13.70
N ASN A 31 -16.54 -3.57 -14.73
CA ASN A 31 -17.54 -4.46 -15.29
C ASN A 31 -17.95 -5.53 -14.25
N ASN A 32 -19.00 -5.25 -13.48
CA ASN A 32 -19.60 -6.20 -12.55
C ASN A 32 -20.39 -7.33 -13.28
N GLY A 33 -20.47 -7.30 -14.61
CA GLY A 33 -21.22 -8.26 -15.43
C GLY A 33 -20.64 -9.68 -15.45
N SER A 34 -19.42 -9.90 -14.96
CA SER A 34 -18.86 -11.23 -14.74
C SER A 34 -19.12 -11.81 -13.36
N SER A 35 -19.67 -11.04 -12.41
CA SER A 35 -20.20 -11.56 -11.13
C SER A 35 -21.59 -12.16 -11.34
N SER A 36 -21.70 -13.10 -12.26
CA SER A 36 -22.92 -13.90 -12.48
C SER A 36 -22.83 -15.27 -11.83
N LYS A 37 -21.71 -15.58 -11.16
CA LYS A 37 -21.70 -16.69 -10.22
C LYS A 37 -22.41 -16.20 -8.95
N PRO A 38 -23.58 -16.74 -8.57
CA PRO A 38 -23.94 -16.72 -7.17
C PRO A 38 -22.77 -17.38 -6.44
N TYR A 39 -21.99 -16.59 -5.70
CA TYR A 39 -20.98 -17.17 -4.84
C TYR A 39 -21.75 -17.85 -3.72
N GLU A 40 -21.84 -19.16 -3.82
CA GLU A 40 -22.20 -19.98 -2.68
C GLU A 40 -21.12 -19.66 -1.65
N PHE A 41 -21.54 -19.19 -0.48
CA PHE A 41 -20.72 -19.33 0.70
C PHE A 41 -20.01 -20.68 0.64
N ASP A 42 -18.73 -20.74 1.07
CA ASP A 42 -18.07 -22.04 1.29
C ASP A 42 -19.12 -22.98 1.89
N ALA A 43 -19.23 -24.22 1.42
CA ALA A 43 -20.30 -25.12 1.88
C ALA A 43 -20.36 -25.26 3.41
N ASP A 44 -19.29 -24.84 4.08
CA ASP A 44 -19.06 -24.82 5.52
C ASP A 44 -19.10 -23.41 6.16
N PHE A 45 -19.56 -22.35 5.45
CA PHE A 45 -19.70 -21.02 6.04
C PHE A 45 -20.86 -21.04 7.04
N ASN A 46 -20.50 -20.91 8.30
CA ASN A 46 -21.43 -20.61 9.35
C ASN A 46 -21.12 -19.20 9.89
N PRO A 47 -22.04 -18.23 9.79
CA PRO A 47 -21.79 -16.87 10.28
C PRO A 47 -21.50 -16.83 11.79
N ASP A 48 -21.92 -17.83 12.55
CA ASP A 48 -21.61 -17.95 13.99
C ASP A 48 -20.11 -18.19 14.26
N ASP A 49 -19.34 -18.61 13.27
CA ASP A 49 -17.88 -18.85 13.38
C ASP A 49 -17.07 -17.57 13.11
N TYR A 50 -17.73 -16.41 12.96
CA TYR A 50 -17.07 -15.16 12.60
C TYR A 50 -17.44 -14.01 13.54
N THR A 51 -16.51 -13.07 13.68
CA THR A 51 -16.78 -11.78 14.33
C THR A 51 -17.35 -10.78 13.34
N ASP A 52 -18.53 -10.22 13.65
CA ASP A 52 -19.24 -9.25 12.82
C ASP A 52 -18.82 -7.81 13.09
N PHE A 53 -18.52 -7.08 12.00
CA PHE A 53 -18.17 -5.66 11.98
C PHE A 53 -19.20 -4.82 11.21
N GLY A 54 -20.39 -5.37 10.99
CA GLY A 54 -21.57 -4.73 10.40
C GLY A 54 -21.64 -4.78 8.88
N THR A 55 -20.50 -4.61 8.20
CA THR A 55 -20.40 -4.66 6.71
C THR A 55 -19.53 -5.80 6.20
N PHE A 56 -18.86 -6.49 7.11
CA PHE A 56 -18.06 -7.67 6.84
C PHE A 56 -17.91 -8.47 8.14
N VAL A 57 -17.55 -9.72 7.98
CA VAL A 57 -17.15 -10.60 9.09
C VAL A 57 -15.70 -11.06 8.93
N VAL A 58 -15.07 -11.36 10.06
CA VAL A 58 -13.69 -11.89 10.12
C VAL A 58 -13.69 -13.22 10.87
N GLY A 59 -13.11 -14.24 10.25
CA GLY A 59 -13.05 -15.59 10.81
C GLY A 59 -11.87 -15.80 11.76
N ASP A 60 -11.75 -17.04 12.22
CA ASP A 60 -10.71 -17.46 13.15
C ASP A 60 -9.28 -17.32 12.61
N ARG A 61 -8.36 -17.16 13.57
CA ARG A 61 -6.92 -17.03 13.33
C ARG A 61 -6.35 -18.36 12.89
N ASN A 62 -5.62 -18.34 11.78
CA ASN A 62 -4.83 -19.46 11.31
C ASN A 62 -3.35 -19.09 11.34
N ILE A 63 -2.53 -19.91 12.00
CA ILE A 63 -1.07 -19.75 11.98
C ILE A 63 -0.49 -20.64 10.90
N CYS A 64 0.26 -20.04 9.98
CA CYS A 64 0.96 -20.79 8.95
C CYS A 64 2.11 -21.54 9.59
N TRP A 65 2.20 -22.84 9.33
CA TRP A 65 3.43 -23.56 9.64
C TRP A 65 4.53 -23.04 8.71
N GLN A 66 5.65 -22.61 9.30
CA GLN A 66 6.83 -22.14 8.60
C GLN A 66 7.99 -23.09 8.91
N ASP A 67 8.71 -23.57 7.90
CA ASP A 67 9.91 -24.38 8.08
C ASP A 67 11.04 -23.46 8.59
N PRO A 68 11.70 -23.78 9.72
CA PRO A 68 12.80 -22.98 10.26
C PRO A 68 13.97 -22.73 9.29
N HIS A 69 14.08 -23.52 8.21
CA HIS A 69 15.15 -23.41 7.22
C HIS A 69 14.81 -22.48 6.04
N ILE A 70 13.57 -21.99 5.91
CA ILE A 70 13.27 -21.01 4.86
C ILE A 70 14.09 -19.74 5.08
N PRO A 71 14.48 -19.05 4.00
CA PRO A 71 15.09 -17.74 4.11
C PRO A 71 14.25 -16.84 5.01
N ARG A 72 14.90 -16.31 6.06
CA ARG A 72 14.30 -15.29 6.94
C ARG A 72 13.03 -15.76 7.64
N TYR A 73 12.93 -17.05 7.98
CA TYR A 73 11.87 -17.64 8.80
C TYR A 73 11.28 -16.70 9.88
N MET A 74 12.14 -15.93 10.56
CA MET A 74 11.77 -15.01 11.64
C MET A 74 11.16 -13.66 11.22
N LEU A 75 11.22 -13.25 9.95
CA LEU A 75 10.90 -11.88 9.51
C LEU A 75 9.65 -11.80 8.63
N TRP A 76 8.77 -12.81 8.62
CA TRP A 76 7.62 -12.81 7.72
C TRP A 76 6.32 -12.43 8.44
N LEU A 77 5.64 -11.34 8.08
CA LEU A 77 5.85 -10.42 6.94
C LEU A 77 6.63 -9.16 7.32
N ASP A 78 7.43 -8.61 6.40
CA ASP A 78 8.01 -7.25 6.46
C ASP A 78 7.54 -6.44 5.24
N GLY A 79 6.27 -6.05 5.26
CA GLY A 79 5.69 -5.21 4.21
C GLY A 79 4.71 -5.88 3.26
N LYS A 80 4.52 -5.25 2.11
CA LYS A 80 3.52 -5.63 1.10
C LYS A 80 3.99 -6.80 0.23
N ILE A 81 3.17 -7.84 0.14
CA ILE A 81 3.35 -8.99 -0.73
C ILE A 81 2.54 -8.78 -2.01
N SER A 82 3.20 -8.83 -3.18
CA SER A 82 2.50 -8.72 -4.48
C SER A 82 2.25 -10.11 -5.04
N VAL A 83 1.02 -10.39 -5.47
CA VAL A 83 0.60 -11.72 -5.97
C VAL A 83 -0.27 -11.53 -7.20
N GLY A 84 0.15 -12.10 -8.33
CA GLY A 84 -0.63 -11.98 -9.54
C GLY A 84 -0.17 -12.91 -10.65
N LYS A 85 -0.98 -13.00 -11.69
CA LYS A 85 -0.62 -13.71 -12.93
C LYS A 85 -0.02 -12.71 -13.91
N TYR A 86 1.29 -12.74 -14.05
CA TYR A 86 2.02 -11.75 -14.86
C TYR A 86 2.40 -12.26 -16.26
N ASP A 87 2.31 -13.58 -16.50
CA ASP A 87 2.57 -14.22 -17.78
C ASP A 87 1.39 -15.12 -18.22
N ASP A 88 1.53 -15.72 -19.39
CA ASP A 88 0.48 -16.54 -20.01
C ASP A 88 0.47 -17.99 -19.50
N SER A 89 1.29 -18.33 -18.49
CA SER A 89 1.35 -19.69 -17.93
C SER A 89 0.10 -20.06 -17.12
N GLY A 90 -0.66 -19.05 -16.68
CA GLY A 90 -1.78 -19.21 -15.76
C GLY A 90 -1.38 -19.42 -14.30
N LEU A 91 -0.08 -19.46 -13.99
CA LEU A 91 0.47 -19.57 -12.65
C LEU A 91 0.54 -18.20 -11.97
N PHE A 92 0.43 -18.20 -10.64
CA PHE A 92 0.69 -17.03 -9.82
C PHE A 92 2.19 -16.83 -9.67
N THR A 93 2.59 -15.57 -9.67
CA THR A 93 3.90 -15.14 -9.20
C THR A 93 3.71 -14.33 -7.93
N THR A 94 4.40 -14.74 -6.88
CA THR A 94 4.43 -14.05 -5.59
C THR A 94 5.78 -13.37 -5.42
N TYR A 95 5.73 -12.07 -5.14
CA TYR A 95 6.89 -11.28 -4.74
C TYR A 95 6.84 -11.06 -3.23
N TRP A 96 7.72 -11.74 -2.51
CA TRP A 96 7.81 -11.71 -1.06
C TRP A 96 8.70 -10.56 -0.61
N SER A 97 8.20 -9.71 0.31
CA SER A 97 8.90 -8.54 0.83
C SER A 97 9.60 -8.78 2.18
N ALA A 98 10.91 -8.57 2.19
CA ALA A 98 11.68 -8.38 3.42
C ALA A 98 12.71 -7.27 3.14
N ASP A 99 13.99 -7.41 3.50
CA ASP A 99 15.02 -6.41 3.09
C ASP A 99 15.34 -6.41 1.57
N ASN A 100 14.73 -7.33 0.82
CA ASN A 100 14.79 -7.49 -0.62
C ASN A 100 13.51 -8.19 -1.12
N SER A 101 13.38 -8.45 -2.42
CA SER A 101 12.26 -9.22 -2.96
C SER A 101 12.65 -10.58 -3.53
N LEU A 102 11.95 -11.62 -3.09
CA LEU A 102 12.02 -12.97 -3.64
C LEU A 102 10.84 -13.21 -4.57
N ARG A 103 11.10 -13.84 -5.72
CA ARG A 103 10.07 -14.22 -6.70
C ARG A 103 9.84 -15.73 -6.68
N GLN A 104 8.61 -16.12 -6.43
CA GLN A 104 8.16 -17.52 -6.46
C GLN A 104 7.03 -17.67 -7.46
N VAL A 105 6.97 -18.81 -8.15
CA VAL A 105 5.87 -19.15 -9.06
C VAL A 105 5.14 -20.39 -8.54
N SER A 106 3.82 -20.38 -8.53
CA SER A 106 3.01 -21.51 -8.07
C SER A 106 1.60 -21.53 -8.67
N ALA A 107 0.87 -22.62 -8.45
CA ALA A 107 -0.51 -22.76 -8.91
C ALA A 107 -1.53 -22.00 -8.04
N SER A 108 -1.11 -21.46 -6.90
CA SER A 108 -1.99 -20.93 -5.87
C SER A 108 -1.54 -19.54 -5.40
N PRO A 109 -2.45 -18.58 -5.17
CA PRO A 109 -2.09 -17.25 -4.66
C PRO A 109 -1.82 -17.25 -3.14
N TRP A 110 -2.10 -18.35 -2.44
CA TRP A 110 -2.16 -18.38 -0.99
C TRP A 110 -0.80 -18.51 -0.33
N LEU A 111 -0.45 -17.60 0.60
CA LEU A 111 0.89 -17.55 1.17
C LEU A 111 1.20 -18.77 2.06
N ASP A 112 0.21 -19.28 2.78
CA ASP A 112 0.32 -20.46 3.64
C ASP A 112 0.67 -21.74 2.85
N GLU A 113 0.26 -21.83 1.59
CA GLU A 113 0.60 -22.95 0.70
C GLU A 113 2.00 -22.82 0.10
N ASN A 114 2.55 -21.61 0.08
CA ASN A 114 3.74 -21.26 -0.70
C ASN A 114 4.98 -20.93 0.16
N VAL A 115 4.80 -20.47 1.40
CA VAL A 115 5.88 -19.93 2.25
C VAL A 115 7.05 -20.91 2.46
N ASN A 116 6.76 -22.21 2.49
CA ASN A 116 7.76 -23.26 2.74
C ASN A 116 8.59 -23.68 1.52
N ALA A 117 8.30 -23.13 0.35
CA ALA A 117 9.06 -23.37 -0.86
C ALA A 117 10.03 -22.22 -1.20
N LEU A 118 10.20 -21.25 -0.29
CA LEU A 118 11.15 -20.16 -0.45
C LEU A 118 12.60 -20.63 -0.33
N THR A 119 13.45 -20.17 -1.24
CA THR A 119 14.89 -20.42 -1.24
C THR A 119 15.67 -19.14 -1.56
N SER A 120 16.94 -19.07 -1.13
CA SER A 120 17.74 -17.82 -1.22
C SER A 120 18.15 -17.44 -2.65
N ASP A 121 18.05 -18.36 -3.61
CA ASP A 121 18.25 -18.15 -5.03
C ASP A 121 17.05 -17.50 -5.74
N MET A 122 15.90 -17.39 -5.07
CA MET A 122 14.70 -16.72 -5.59
C MET A 122 14.77 -15.19 -5.53
N GLU A 123 15.84 -14.61 -4.99
CA GLU A 123 16.01 -13.16 -4.94
C GLU A 123 16.11 -12.54 -6.34
N VAL A 124 15.28 -11.53 -6.61
CA VAL A 124 15.23 -10.83 -7.90
C VAL A 124 15.46 -9.31 -7.81
N PHE A 125 15.29 -8.70 -6.64
CA PHE A 125 15.41 -7.24 -6.47
C PHE A 125 15.90 -6.90 -5.06
N GLY A 126 16.74 -5.87 -4.90
CA GLY A 126 17.31 -5.45 -3.61
C GLY A 126 18.82 -5.68 -3.49
N LYS A 127 19.29 -6.84 -2.99
CA LYS A 127 20.71 -7.03 -2.62
C LYS A 127 21.64 -7.36 -3.79
N ARG A 128 21.12 -7.91 -4.89
CA ARG A 128 21.91 -8.28 -6.09
C ARG A 128 21.95 -7.22 -7.19
N ILE A 129 21.13 -6.18 -7.08
CA ILE A 129 21.16 -5.03 -8.01
C ILE A 129 22.18 -4.04 -7.47
N GLU A 130 22.94 -3.37 -8.34
CA GLU A 130 23.89 -2.35 -7.90
C GLU A 130 23.15 -1.29 -7.05
N PRO A 131 23.49 -1.18 -5.75
CA PRO A 131 22.82 -0.25 -4.86
C PRO A 131 23.10 1.18 -5.28
N VAL A 132 22.07 2.02 -5.28
CA VAL A 132 22.24 3.46 -5.53
C VAL A 132 22.43 4.17 -4.19
N SER A 133 23.62 4.73 -4.01
CA SER A 133 23.99 5.45 -2.80
C SER A 133 22.99 6.55 -2.46
N GLY A 134 22.56 6.61 -1.19
CA GLY A 134 21.59 7.60 -0.74
C GLY A 134 20.14 7.33 -1.18
N PHE A 135 19.87 6.18 -1.80
CA PHE A 135 18.52 5.80 -2.24
C PHE A 135 18.08 4.44 -1.70
N TYR A 136 18.69 3.36 -2.18
CA TYR A 136 18.34 1.99 -1.79
C TYR A 136 19.56 1.15 -1.44
N ASP A 137 20.64 1.80 -1.02
CA ASP A 137 21.90 1.18 -0.59
C ASP A 137 21.84 0.46 0.76
N GLY A 138 20.70 0.52 1.46
CA GLY A 138 20.41 -0.25 2.68
C GLY A 138 19.37 -1.36 2.50
N GLY A 139 18.55 -1.32 1.45
CA GLY A 139 17.52 -2.33 1.19
C GLY A 139 16.43 -1.82 0.24
N ALA A 140 15.79 -2.74 -0.47
CA ALA A 140 14.71 -2.39 -1.40
C ALA A 140 13.76 -3.56 -1.64
N TRP A 141 12.46 -3.38 -1.45
CA TRP A 141 11.46 -4.43 -1.67
C TRP A 141 10.18 -3.89 -2.28
N PHE A 142 9.50 -4.72 -3.05
CA PHE A 142 8.28 -4.32 -3.75
C PHE A 142 7.13 -3.99 -2.80
N ILE A 143 6.41 -2.94 -3.17
CA ILE A 143 5.14 -2.48 -2.59
C ILE A 143 3.99 -2.53 -3.60
N GLY A 144 4.22 -3.18 -4.73
CA GLY A 144 3.25 -3.35 -5.80
C GLY A 144 3.96 -3.74 -7.08
N VAL A 145 3.58 -4.89 -7.64
CA VAL A 145 4.03 -5.32 -8.97
C VAL A 145 2.82 -5.36 -9.90
N HIS A 146 2.96 -4.73 -11.06
CA HIS A 146 1.87 -4.54 -12.00
C HIS A 146 2.32 -4.80 -13.43
N LYS A 147 1.47 -5.48 -14.22
CA LYS A 147 1.69 -5.63 -15.65
C LYS A 147 1.25 -4.35 -16.36
N LEU A 148 2.16 -3.75 -17.12
CA LEU A 148 1.91 -2.57 -17.93
C LEU A 148 1.26 -2.95 -19.26
N MET A 149 0.64 -1.96 -19.92
CA MET A 149 0.00 -2.16 -21.23
C MET A 149 0.97 -2.60 -22.33
N ASP A 150 2.25 -2.25 -22.20
CA ASP A 150 3.31 -2.65 -23.13
C ASP A 150 3.88 -4.06 -22.85
N GLY A 151 3.33 -4.77 -21.85
CA GLY A 151 3.71 -6.12 -21.47
C GLY A 151 4.85 -6.19 -20.46
N ARG A 152 5.54 -5.08 -20.15
CA ARG A 152 6.54 -5.04 -19.07
C ARG A 152 5.87 -5.13 -17.70
N LEU A 153 6.65 -5.44 -16.68
CA LEU A 153 6.22 -5.28 -15.29
C LEU A 153 6.78 -3.98 -14.73
N ALA A 154 5.95 -3.21 -14.03
CA ALA A 154 6.40 -2.16 -13.12
C ALA A 154 6.46 -2.73 -11.70
N GLY A 155 7.60 -2.55 -11.05
CA GLY A 155 7.82 -2.88 -9.65
C GLY A 155 8.01 -1.59 -8.88
N PHE A 156 6.98 -1.19 -8.14
CA PHE A 156 7.08 -0.09 -7.19
C PHE A 156 7.69 -0.62 -5.91
N PHE A 157 8.63 0.10 -5.30
CA PHE A 157 9.39 -0.42 -4.17
C PHE A 157 9.61 0.61 -3.08
N HIS A 158 9.59 0.14 -1.84
CA HIS A 158 10.15 0.86 -0.70
C HIS A 158 11.68 0.80 -0.77
N ALA A 159 12.33 1.91 -0.48
CA ALA A 159 13.76 2.09 -0.63
C ALA A 159 14.38 2.62 0.66
N GLU A 160 15.39 1.92 1.16
CA GLU A 160 16.12 2.29 2.36
C GLU A 160 17.57 2.64 2.05
N SER A 161 18.01 3.77 2.57
CA SER A 161 19.41 4.15 2.61
C SER A 161 19.91 4.12 4.06
N HIS A 162 20.72 3.13 4.40
CA HIS A 162 21.23 2.95 5.77
C HIS A 162 22.42 3.85 6.06
N TRP A 163 22.65 4.17 7.33
CA TRP A 163 23.93 4.72 7.77
C TRP A 163 24.86 3.55 8.17
N PRO A 164 26.18 3.66 7.94
CA PRO A 164 27.10 2.60 8.31
C PRO A 164 27.01 2.23 9.80
N GLY A 165 26.82 0.94 10.08
CA GLY A 165 26.85 0.40 11.44
C GLY A 165 25.61 0.67 12.30
N VAL A 166 24.52 1.18 11.74
CA VAL A 166 23.24 1.36 12.44
C VAL A 166 22.08 0.77 11.64
N SER A 167 21.03 0.34 12.33
CA SER A 167 19.80 -0.22 11.72
C SER A 167 18.80 0.85 11.25
N ALA A 168 19.14 2.12 11.38
CA ALA A 168 18.29 3.22 10.95
C ALA A 168 18.35 3.40 9.42
N ALA A 169 17.22 3.74 8.81
CA ALA A 169 17.11 3.99 7.38
C ALA A 169 16.57 5.40 7.07
N TYR A 170 17.13 6.02 6.05
CA TYR A 170 16.49 7.13 5.35
C TYR A 170 15.70 6.58 4.16
N LYS A 171 14.38 6.80 4.18
CA LYS A 171 13.43 6.02 3.40
C LYS A 171 12.75 6.84 2.31
N SER A 172 12.55 6.21 1.16
CA SER A 172 11.89 6.80 -0.01
C SER A 172 11.19 5.71 -0.82
N ILE A 173 10.51 6.07 -1.90
CA ILE A 173 9.78 5.12 -2.75
C ILE A 173 10.27 5.25 -4.19
N GLY A 174 10.44 4.12 -4.87
CA GLY A 174 10.92 4.02 -6.24
C GLY A 174 10.04 3.20 -7.17
N VAL A 175 10.41 3.22 -8.45
CA VAL A 175 9.90 2.35 -9.51
C VAL A 175 11.06 1.74 -10.29
N THR A 176 10.94 0.47 -10.64
CA THR A 176 11.79 -0.23 -11.60
C THR A 176 10.91 -1.00 -12.59
N TYR A 177 11.50 -1.47 -13.68
CA TYR A 177 10.79 -2.20 -14.72
C TYR A 177 11.49 -3.53 -15.02
N SER A 178 10.68 -4.51 -15.43
CA SER A 178 11.16 -5.79 -15.93
C SER A 178 10.56 -6.09 -17.30
N SER A 179 11.38 -6.64 -18.18
CA SER A 179 10.97 -7.10 -19.52
C SER A 179 10.99 -8.62 -19.67
N ASP A 180 11.22 -9.36 -18.58
CA ASP A 180 11.39 -10.82 -18.56
C ASP A 180 10.53 -11.48 -17.47
N ASN A 181 9.31 -10.97 -17.28
CA ASN A 181 8.34 -11.44 -16.28
C ASN A 181 8.89 -11.41 -14.84
N GLY A 182 9.74 -10.42 -14.55
CA GLY A 182 10.28 -10.11 -13.23
C GLY A 182 11.42 -11.00 -12.77
N LEU A 183 12.10 -11.69 -13.69
CA LEU A 183 13.33 -12.42 -13.40
C LEU A 183 14.50 -11.45 -13.18
N THR A 184 14.55 -10.37 -13.96
CA THR A 184 15.49 -9.27 -13.79
C THR A 184 14.77 -7.92 -13.82
N TRP A 185 15.41 -6.93 -13.20
CA TRP A 185 14.85 -5.58 -13.03
C TRP A 185 15.89 -4.53 -13.39
N GLU A 186 15.43 -3.45 -14.03
CA GLU A 186 16.23 -2.28 -14.35
C GLU A 186 16.70 -1.54 -13.09
N THR A 187 17.65 -0.61 -13.25
CA THR A 187 18.03 0.31 -12.16
C THR A 187 16.82 1.11 -11.70
N GLY A 188 16.53 1.05 -10.41
CA GLY A 188 15.39 1.75 -9.82
C GLY A 188 15.53 3.27 -9.87
N ARG A 189 14.40 3.96 -9.99
CA ARG A 189 14.32 5.43 -9.98
C ARG A 189 13.39 5.90 -8.87
N ARG A 190 13.78 6.97 -8.16
CA ARG A 190 12.98 7.54 -7.09
C ARG A 190 11.71 8.20 -7.64
N ILE A 191 10.57 7.91 -7.04
CA ILE A 191 9.27 8.50 -7.38
C ILE A 191 8.73 9.40 -6.26
N LEU A 192 9.03 9.09 -5.00
CA LEU A 192 8.61 9.88 -3.82
C LEU A 192 9.76 9.99 -2.81
N SER A 193 9.89 11.16 -2.18
CA SER A 193 10.90 11.47 -1.14
C SER A 193 10.33 12.36 -0.03
N GLY A 194 11.01 12.43 1.11
CA GLY A 194 10.74 13.42 2.17
C GLY A 194 11.12 14.85 1.78
N THR A 195 10.82 15.80 2.65
CA THR A 195 11.09 17.24 2.50
C THR A 195 12.55 17.60 2.67
N ASP A 196 13.26 16.81 3.48
CA ASP A 196 14.61 17.10 3.93
C ASP A 196 15.59 16.05 3.41
N PRO A 197 16.81 16.43 3.04
CA PRO A 197 17.81 15.45 2.60
C PRO A 197 18.17 14.48 3.74
N LYS A 198 18.69 13.30 3.36
CA LYS A 198 19.28 12.36 4.32
C LYS A 198 20.32 13.10 5.18
N PRO A 199 20.12 13.21 6.51
CA PRO A 199 21.12 13.84 7.35
C PRO A 199 22.40 12.98 7.40
N GLU A 200 23.55 13.61 7.65
CA GLU A 200 24.84 12.89 7.72
C GLU A 200 24.84 11.79 8.80
N ASN A 201 24.15 12.05 9.90
CA ASN A 201 23.96 11.12 11.01
C ASN A 201 22.46 10.89 11.21
N PRO A 202 22.03 9.70 11.67
CA PRO A 202 20.64 9.52 12.06
C PRO A 202 20.27 10.57 13.12
N ALA A 203 19.14 11.25 12.94
CA ALA A 203 18.62 12.14 13.97
C ALA A 203 18.46 11.36 15.29
N GLY A 204 18.75 12.00 16.41
CA GLY A 204 19.04 11.37 17.72
C GLY A 204 18.27 10.07 18.02
N GLN A 205 19.01 9.07 18.50
CA GLN A 205 18.59 7.71 18.87
C GLN A 205 18.28 6.70 17.75
N GLY A 206 18.76 6.92 16.51
CA GLY A 206 18.70 5.85 15.51
C GLY A 206 17.29 5.63 14.95
N GLU A 207 16.46 6.68 14.93
CA GLU A 207 15.13 6.60 14.34
C GLU A 207 15.23 6.62 12.81
N SER A 208 14.48 5.73 12.17
CA SER A 208 14.28 5.76 10.73
C SER A 208 13.48 6.99 10.33
N TYR A 209 13.83 7.59 9.19
CA TYR A 209 13.22 8.83 8.71
C TYR A 209 12.78 8.71 7.25
N GLY A 210 11.83 9.53 6.81
CA GLY A 210 11.41 9.62 5.41
C GLY A 210 10.05 8.99 5.16
N LEU A 211 9.89 8.29 4.04
CA LEU A 211 8.63 7.65 3.65
C LEU A 211 8.68 6.16 4.03
N GLY A 212 7.78 5.72 4.89
CA GLY A 212 7.63 4.31 5.22
C GLY A 212 7.04 3.50 4.07
N ASP A 213 6.95 2.20 4.33
CA ASP A 213 6.45 1.20 3.38
C ASP A 213 4.99 1.48 2.97
N GLY A 214 4.56 0.88 1.86
CA GLY A 214 3.33 1.28 1.19
C GLY A 214 2.64 0.20 0.36
N CYS A 215 1.69 0.65 -0.45
CA CYS A 215 1.01 -0.13 -1.48
C CYS A 215 0.71 0.75 -2.68
N VAL A 216 1.10 0.31 -3.88
CA VAL A 216 0.75 0.97 -5.14
C VAL A 216 -0.33 0.17 -5.87
N VAL A 217 -1.38 0.85 -6.31
CA VAL A 217 -2.49 0.26 -7.08
C VAL A 217 -2.79 1.08 -8.33
N TRP A 218 -3.30 0.44 -9.37
CA TRP A 218 -3.89 1.11 -10.53
C TRP A 218 -5.37 1.35 -10.30
N ASN A 219 -5.79 2.61 -10.27
CA ASN A 219 -7.20 2.98 -10.20
C ASN A 219 -7.79 3.11 -11.60
N ASP A 220 -8.45 2.05 -12.07
CA ASP A 220 -8.92 1.98 -13.45
C ASP A 220 -10.02 3.00 -13.77
N ALA A 221 -10.90 3.30 -12.82
CA ALA A 221 -11.94 4.32 -13.00
C ALA A 221 -11.37 5.73 -13.22
N ARG A 222 -10.22 6.01 -12.62
CA ARG A 222 -9.55 7.31 -12.70
C ARG A 222 -8.40 7.33 -13.72
N LYS A 223 -7.95 6.16 -14.18
CA LYS A 223 -6.76 5.96 -15.03
C LYS A 223 -5.49 6.56 -14.40
N VAL A 224 -5.29 6.32 -13.11
CA VAL A 224 -4.12 6.79 -12.36
C VAL A 224 -3.54 5.71 -11.48
N TRP A 225 -2.23 5.75 -11.27
CA TRP A 225 -1.59 5.07 -10.15
C TRP A 225 -1.87 5.82 -8.86
N ILE A 226 -2.13 5.10 -7.76
CA ILE A 226 -2.18 5.65 -6.41
C ILE A 226 -1.21 4.86 -5.54
N CYS A 227 -0.33 5.58 -4.83
CA CYS A 227 0.54 5.03 -3.82
C CYS A 227 0.02 5.47 -2.45
N TYR A 228 -0.31 4.52 -1.59
CA TYR A 228 -0.59 4.74 -0.18
C TYR A 228 0.66 4.36 0.62
N TYR A 229 1.12 5.23 1.50
CA TYR A 229 2.36 5.03 2.23
C TYR A 229 2.34 5.73 3.58
N SER A 230 3.17 5.26 4.50
CA SER A 230 3.35 5.94 5.78
C SER A 230 4.26 7.16 5.62
N GLY A 231 3.81 8.34 6.02
CA GLY A 231 4.60 9.57 5.94
C GLY A 231 4.43 10.42 7.18
N TYR A 232 5.49 11.06 7.64
CA TYR A 232 5.41 12.01 8.75
C TYR A 232 4.58 13.23 8.33
N CYS A 233 3.61 13.59 9.16
CA CYS A 233 2.73 14.75 9.03
C CYS A 233 2.91 15.67 10.24
N ASP A 234 3.17 16.96 10.01
CA ASP A 234 3.38 17.95 11.08
C ASP A 234 2.16 18.11 11.99
N ASP A 235 0.97 17.94 11.44
CA ASP A 235 -0.29 17.80 12.17
C ASP A 235 -0.86 16.41 11.88
N PRO A 236 -0.87 15.47 12.84
CA PRO A 236 -0.74 15.67 14.29
C PRO A 236 0.69 15.55 14.87
N GLY A 237 1.74 15.53 14.04
CA GLY A 237 3.12 15.29 14.50
C GLY A 237 3.43 13.80 14.64
N ASN A 238 3.02 13.01 13.65
CA ASN A 238 3.17 11.56 13.65
C ASN A 238 3.24 11.01 12.21
N TYR A 239 3.68 9.76 12.06
CA TYR A 239 3.56 9.01 10.82
C TYR A 239 2.12 8.54 10.61
N MET A 240 1.56 8.95 9.47
CA MET A 240 0.18 8.70 9.09
C MET A 240 0.12 7.98 7.74
N ILE A 241 -1.01 7.34 7.41
CA ILE A 241 -1.28 6.93 6.04
C ILE A 241 -1.51 8.20 5.19
N THR A 242 -0.72 8.31 4.13
CA THR A 242 -0.73 9.42 3.17
C THR A 242 -0.81 8.84 1.76
N MET A 243 -0.98 9.70 0.75
CA MET A 243 -1.08 9.24 -0.63
C MET A 243 -0.44 10.18 -1.65
N ALA A 244 -0.06 9.59 -2.78
CA ALA A 244 0.39 10.26 -3.99
C ALA A 244 -0.19 9.56 -5.22
N CYS A 245 -0.27 10.26 -6.35
CA CYS A 245 -0.72 9.68 -7.60
C CYS A 245 0.20 9.99 -8.77
N SER A 246 0.05 9.21 -9.84
CA SER A 246 0.62 9.51 -11.16
C SER A 246 -0.40 9.18 -12.26
N GLU A 247 -0.56 10.09 -13.21
CA GLU A 247 -1.36 9.89 -14.42
C GLU A 247 -0.56 9.22 -15.55
N ASP A 248 0.75 9.05 -15.37
CA ASP A 248 1.61 8.38 -16.35
C ASP A 248 1.33 6.87 -16.34
N PRO A 249 0.98 6.25 -17.49
CA PRO A 249 0.64 4.82 -17.52
C PRO A 249 1.75 3.88 -17.05
N ALA A 250 3.02 4.31 -17.09
CA ALA A 250 4.15 3.53 -16.57
C ALA A 250 4.47 3.85 -15.10
N GLY A 251 3.83 4.86 -14.50
CA GLY A 251 4.13 5.31 -13.15
C GLY A 251 5.55 5.89 -13.05
N ALA A 252 6.04 6.54 -14.10
CA ALA A 252 7.43 6.94 -14.23
C ALA A 252 7.90 7.97 -13.18
N ALA A 253 9.21 7.95 -12.88
CA ALA A 253 9.83 8.98 -12.04
C ALA A 253 9.62 10.39 -12.60
N GLY A 254 9.39 11.36 -11.70
CA GLY A 254 9.09 12.76 -12.04
C GLY A 254 7.61 13.04 -12.37
N THR A 255 6.75 12.03 -12.42
CA THR A 255 5.32 12.19 -12.75
C THR A 255 4.42 12.22 -11.51
N TRP A 256 4.95 11.83 -10.36
CA TRP A 256 4.19 11.64 -9.14
C TRP A 256 3.91 12.94 -8.39
N LYS A 257 2.68 13.08 -7.91
CA LYS A 257 2.22 14.20 -7.09
C LYS A 257 1.61 13.70 -5.79
N LYS A 258 2.06 14.24 -4.65
CA LYS A 258 1.49 13.99 -3.33
C LYS A 258 0.20 14.77 -3.13
N TRP A 259 -0.64 14.23 -2.26
CA TRP A 259 -1.86 14.86 -1.79
C TRP A 259 -1.59 16.12 -0.97
N ASP A 260 -2.37 17.18 -1.22
CA ASP A 260 -2.30 18.45 -0.49
C ASP A 260 -3.47 18.66 0.50
N GLY A 261 -4.37 17.68 0.64
CA GLY A 261 -5.62 17.81 1.39
C GLY A 261 -6.86 17.92 0.50
N LYS A 262 -6.70 18.27 -0.78
CA LYS A 262 -7.79 18.50 -1.75
C LYS A 262 -7.53 17.89 -3.13
N ALA A 263 -6.28 17.92 -3.58
CA ALA A 263 -5.84 17.43 -4.87
C ALA A 263 -4.39 16.92 -4.81
N PHE A 264 -3.93 16.31 -5.90
CA PHE A 264 -2.54 15.86 -6.04
C PHE A 264 -1.70 16.95 -6.72
N THR A 265 -1.21 17.90 -5.94
CA THR A 265 -0.46 19.07 -6.46
C THR A 265 0.98 19.15 -5.97
N VAL A 266 1.28 18.51 -4.84
CA VAL A 266 2.58 18.59 -4.18
C VAL A 266 3.58 17.72 -4.92
N GLU A 267 4.81 18.19 -5.13
CA GLU A 267 5.81 17.41 -5.85
C GLU A 267 6.20 16.14 -5.09
N GLY A 268 6.15 14.98 -5.77
CA GLY A 268 6.54 13.69 -5.19
C GLY A 268 8.04 13.56 -4.96
N CYS A 269 8.81 13.84 -6.01
CA CYS A 269 10.26 13.88 -6.00
C CYS A 269 10.74 14.84 -7.10
N ASN A 270 11.45 15.88 -6.70
CA ASN A 270 12.03 16.87 -7.60
C ASN A 270 13.27 16.29 -8.29
N GLY A 271 13.36 16.45 -9.61
CA GLY A 271 14.47 15.89 -10.39
C GLY A 271 15.84 16.48 -10.06
N GLN A 272 15.91 17.72 -9.59
CA GLN A 272 17.17 18.40 -9.26
C GLN A 272 17.59 18.17 -7.81
N THR A 273 16.68 18.35 -6.86
CA THR A 273 17.00 18.24 -5.44
C THR A 273 16.85 16.82 -4.90
N GLN A 274 16.12 15.95 -5.60
CA GLN A 274 15.76 14.60 -5.14
C GLN A 274 14.91 14.60 -3.85
N LEU A 275 14.23 15.72 -3.56
CA LEU A 275 13.35 15.92 -2.41
C LEU A 275 11.89 16.03 -2.86
N GLY A 276 10.96 15.66 -2.00
CA GLY A 276 9.52 15.82 -2.21
C GLY A 276 8.96 16.95 -1.35
N GLY A 277 7.67 17.24 -1.50
CA GLY A 277 6.97 18.14 -0.59
C GLY A 277 6.44 17.44 0.66
N ALA A 278 5.75 18.21 1.51
CA ALA A 278 5.15 17.74 2.75
C ALA A 278 4.14 16.61 2.51
N ASN A 279 3.98 15.72 3.50
CA ASN A 279 2.95 14.70 3.46
C ASN A 279 1.71 15.20 4.21
N ILE A 280 0.53 14.95 3.63
CA ILE A 280 -0.76 15.24 4.25
C ILE A 280 -1.47 13.91 4.49
N LYS A 281 -1.94 13.72 5.74
CA LYS A 281 -2.74 12.56 6.14
C LYS A 281 -4.01 12.47 5.29
N ILE A 282 -4.42 11.24 4.99
CA ILE A 282 -5.74 11.00 4.39
C ILE A 282 -6.81 11.31 5.45
N ALA A 283 -7.81 12.11 5.07
CA ALA A 283 -8.91 12.44 5.97
C ALA A 283 -9.66 11.17 6.42
N ASN A 284 -10.21 11.21 7.64
CA ASN A 284 -10.93 10.12 8.32
C ASN A 284 -10.09 8.90 8.72
N LEU A 285 -8.87 8.69 8.19
CA LEU A 285 -7.97 7.63 8.65
C LEU A 285 -7.16 8.02 9.91
N ASP A 286 -7.29 9.26 10.36
CA ASP A 286 -6.45 9.85 11.41
C ASP A 286 -6.78 9.40 12.83
N THR A 287 -7.88 8.66 13.00
CA THR A 287 -8.24 8.01 14.27
C THR A 287 -7.18 6.98 14.69
N TYR A 288 -6.51 6.35 13.72
CA TYR A 288 -5.44 5.39 13.97
C TYR A 288 -4.23 5.71 13.11
N ALA A 289 -3.22 6.35 13.70
CA ALA A 289 -1.91 6.53 13.08
C ALA A 289 -1.24 5.16 12.85
N GLY A 290 -0.56 4.97 11.72
CA GLY A 290 -0.11 3.66 11.30
C GLY A 290 0.68 3.61 9.98
N GLY A 291 0.91 2.38 9.52
CA GLY A 291 1.72 2.09 8.35
C GLY A 291 1.39 0.77 7.65
N ASN A 292 2.16 0.49 6.58
CA ASN A 292 2.08 -0.71 5.74
C ASN A 292 0.65 -1.01 5.27
N PRO A 293 0.04 -0.10 4.49
CA PRO A 293 -1.26 -0.35 3.89
C PRO A 293 -1.19 -1.48 2.87
N SER A 294 -2.25 -2.27 2.77
CA SER A 294 -2.55 -3.16 1.64
C SER A 294 -3.91 -2.79 1.09
N VAL A 295 -3.96 -2.47 -0.21
CA VAL A 295 -5.15 -1.95 -0.88
C VAL A 295 -5.51 -2.82 -2.07
N MET A 296 -6.79 -3.12 -2.24
CA MET A 296 -7.32 -3.81 -3.42
C MET A 296 -8.70 -3.27 -3.80
N TRP A 297 -9.08 -3.43 -5.06
CA TRP A 297 -10.45 -3.20 -5.50
C TRP A 297 -11.31 -4.43 -5.21
N ASN A 298 -12.35 -4.28 -4.40
CA ASN A 298 -13.30 -5.36 -4.13
C ASN A 298 -14.50 -5.24 -5.09
N HIS A 299 -14.60 -6.15 -6.05
CA HIS A 299 -15.67 -6.10 -7.06
C HIS A 299 -17.04 -6.51 -6.50
N TYR A 300 -17.09 -7.24 -5.38
CA TYR A 300 -18.35 -7.69 -4.79
C TYR A 300 -19.12 -6.53 -4.14
N ILE A 301 -18.43 -5.73 -3.32
CA ILE A 301 -19.03 -4.52 -2.72
C ILE A 301 -18.86 -3.26 -3.57
N GLY A 302 -18.14 -3.33 -4.69
CA GLY A 302 -17.88 -2.20 -5.58
C GLY A 302 -17.12 -1.06 -4.88
N LYS A 303 -16.13 -1.39 -4.05
CA LYS A 303 -15.32 -0.41 -3.30
C LYS A 303 -13.86 -0.84 -3.22
N TRP A 304 -12.98 0.14 -3.08
CA TRP A 304 -11.63 -0.07 -2.59
C TRP A 304 -11.66 -0.49 -1.13
N VAL A 305 -10.83 -1.46 -0.76
CA VAL A 305 -10.63 -1.89 0.61
C VAL A 305 -9.16 -1.70 0.96
N MET A 306 -8.89 -1.04 2.09
CA MET A 306 -7.57 -0.89 2.67
C MET A 306 -7.54 -1.58 4.03
N VAL A 307 -6.51 -2.38 4.27
CA VAL A 307 -6.07 -2.74 5.61
C VAL A 307 -4.72 -2.12 5.89
N TYR A 308 -4.47 -1.72 7.12
CA TYR A 308 -3.18 -1.22 7.59
C TYR A 308 -3.04 -1.53 9.07
N HIS A 309 -1.83 -1.46 9.62
CA HIS A 309 -1.66 -1.56 11.06
C HIS A 309 -1.53 -0.18 11.69
N SER A 310 -2.11 -0.01 12.87
CA SER A 310 -1.87 1.14 13.73
C SER A 310 -0.57 0.99 14.53
N TRP A 311 0.02 2.09 15.00
CA TRP A 311 1.20 2.05 15.87
C TRP A 311 0.97 1.35 17.22
N SER A 312 -0.31 1.15 17.59
CA SER A 312 -0.73 0.32 18.72
C SER A 312 -0.88 -1.17 18.36
N ARG A 313 -0.31 -1.61 17.21
CA ARG A 313 -0.27 -3.01 16.75
C ARG A 313 -1.65 -3.64 16.57
N ARG A 314 -2.60 -2.87 16.04
CA ARG A 314 -3.93 -3.36 15.62
C ARG A 314 -4.12 -3.19 14.13
N ILE A 315 -4.77 -4.15 13.49
CA ILE A 315 -5.21 -4.01 12.10
C ILE A 315 -6.46 -3.11 12.06
N CYS A 316 -6.46 -2.19 11.12
CA CYS A 316 -7.56 -1.30 10.80
C CYS A 316 -8.01 -1.58 9.36
N LEU A 317 -9.32 -1.59 9.12
CA LEU A 317 -9.91 -1.72 7.79
C LEU A 317 -10.72 -0.48 7.47
N SER A 318 -10.55 0.08 6.26
CA SER A 318 -11.40 1.15 5.73
C SER A 318 -11.80 0.84 4.29
N THR A 319 -12.89 1.45 3.83
CA THR A 319 -13.35 1.36 2.44
C THR A 319 -13.43 2.73 1.78
N SER A 320 -13.36 2.75 0.45
CA SER A 320 -13.49 3.96 -0.35
C SER A 320 -14.18 3.66 -1.67
N ALA A 321 -15.10 4.53 -2.09
CA ALA A 321 -15.75 4.40 -3.40
C ALA A 321 -14.79 4.78 -4.56
N ASP A 322 -13.87 5.70 -4.32
CA ASP A 322 -13.05 6.32 -5.38
C ASP A 322 -11.54 6.15 -5.21
N GLY A 323 -11.09 5.59 -4.08
CA GLY A 323 -9.69 5.41 -3.71
C GLY A 323 -9.03 6.67 -3.13
N ILE A 324 -9.76 7.76 -2.92
CA ILE A 324 -9.23 9.04 -2.41
C ILE A 324 -9.91 9.40 -1.10
N ALA A 325 -11.24 9.40 -1.08
CA ALA A 325 -12.04 9.66 0.10
C ALA A 325 -12.32 8.34 0.81
N TRP A 326 -11.73 8.17 1.99
CA TRP A 326 -11.87 6.97 2.80
C TRP A 326 -12.89 7.15 3.92
N GLU A 327 -13.62 6.09 4.20
CA GLU A 327 -14.51 6.00 5.36
C GLU A 327 -13.69 5.91 6.66
N ALA A 328 -14.33 6.17 7.79
CA ALA A 328 -13.68 6.00 9.09
C ALA A 328 -13.24 4.54 9.26
N PRO A 329 -11.99 4.28 9.66
CA PRO A 329 -11.47 2.94 9.79
C PRO A 329 -12.11 2.20 10.98
N ILE A 330 -12.42 0.93 10.77
CA ILE A 330 -12.81 0.00 11.82
C ILE A 330 -11.54 -0.68 12.33
N SER A 331 -11.22 -0.49 13.61
CA SER A 331 -10.15 -1.27 14.26
C SER A 331 -10.65 -2.68 14.55
N LEU A 332 -9.96 -3.67 14.03
CA LEU A 332 -10.28 -5.07 14.23
C LEU A 332 -9.83 -5.50 15.63
N ASN A 333 -10.75 -5.49 16.59
CA ASN A 333 -10.49 -5.96 17.94
C ASN A 333 -10.71 -7.47 18.03
N LEU A 334 -9.79 -8.25 17.45
CA LEU A 334 -9.90 -9.70 17.30
C LEU A 334 -9.32 -10.48 18.50
N GLY A 335 -9.09 -9.81 19.63
CA GLY A 335 -8.51 -10.35 20.86
C GLY A 335 -7.30 -9.53 21.35
N GLU A 336 -6.45 -10.13 22.19
CA GLU A 336 -5.20 -9.52 22.70
C GLU A 336 -4.02 -9.61 21.71
N GLU A 337 -4.27 -9.94 20.43
CA GLU A 337 -3.18 -10.13 19.48
C GLU A 337 -2.58 -8.81 18.98
N GLU A 338 -1.26 -8.70 19.07
CA GLU A 338 -0.51 -7.68 18.36
C GLU A 338 -0.29 -8.13 16.90
N ALA A 339 -0.67 -7.28 15.96
CA ALA A 339 -0.63 -7.56 14.54
C ALA A 339 -0.02 -6.42 13.73
N MET A 340 0.81 -6.77 12.75
CA MET A 340 1.50 -5.83 11.86
C MET A 340 1.52 -6.34 10.40
N TYR A 341 1.87 -5.46 9.46
CA TYR A 341 2.09 -5.80 8.05
C TYR A 341 0.93 -6.55 7.36
N PRO A 342 -0.31 -6.04 7.44
CA PRO A 342 -1.46 -6.75 6.87
C PRO A 342 -1.42 -6.74 5.33
N ASN A 343 -1.86 -7.84 4.73
CA ASN A 343 -1.90 -8.07 3.30
C ASN A 343 -3.22 -8.73 2.91
N LEU A 344 -3.95 -8.12 1.97
CA LEU A 344 -5.16 -8.71 1.39
C LEU A 344 -4.78 -9.49 0.13
N ILE A 345 -5.20 -10.75 0.07
CA ILE A 345 -5.02 -11.62 -1.09
C ILE A 345 -6.34 -12.35 -1.34
N SER A 346 -6.75 -12.41 -2.60
CA SER A 346 -7.92 -13.16 -3.07
C SER A 346 -7.48 -14.32 -3.97
N GLU A 347 -8.47 -15.05 -4.50
CA GLU A 347 -8.23 -16.07 -5.53
C GLU A 347 -7.65 -15.49 -6.83
N GLU A 348 -7.73 -14.18 -7.05
CA GLU A 348 -7.20 -13.48 -8.22
C GLU A 348 -5.83 -12.83 -7.96
N GLY A 349 -5.34 -12.85 -6.70
CA GLY A 349 -4.11 -12.19 -6.29
C GLY A 349 -4.36 -11.01 -5.35
N ASP A 350 -3.47 -10.01 -5.37
CA ASP A 350 -3.48 -8.94 -4.36
C ASP A 350 -4.11 -7.61 -4.82
N GLN A 351 -4.51 -7.51 -6.10
CA GLN A 351 -5.05 -6.27 -6.67
C GLN A 351 -6.58 -6.22 -6.70
N ILE A 352 -7.22 -7.38 -6.85
CA ILE A 352 -8.67 -7.53 -6.98
C ILE A 352 -9.14 -8.48 -5.88
N GLY A 353 -10.23 -8.12 -5.19
CA GLY A 353 -10.91 -8.94 -4.21
C GLY A 353 -12.35 -9.25 -4.62
N GLY A 354 -12.89 -10.33 -4.08
CA GLY A 354 -14.30 -10.70 -4.19
C GLY A 354 -14.99 -10.66 -2.83
N GLN A 355 -16.09 -11.41 -2.70
CA GLN A 355 -16.83 -11.49 -1.44
C GLN A 355 -15.95 -11.98 -0.28
N ALA A 356 -15.07 -12.96 -0.52
CA ALA A 356 -14.16 -13.49 0.47
C ALA A 356 -12.69 -13.27 0.05
N VAL A 357 -11.86 -12.84 1.00
CA VAL A 357 -10.41 -12.68 0.83
C VAL A 357 -9.68 -13.22 2.06
N ARG A 358 -8.38 -13.51 1.94
CA ARG A 358 -7.51 -13.79 3.08
C ARG A 358 -6.73 -12.54 3.45
N MET A 359 -6.82 -12.16 4.71
CA MET A 359 -5.99 -11.13 5.32
C MET A 359 -4.82 -11.82 6.02
N TYR A 360 -3.64 -11.78 5.42
CA TYR A 360 -2.38 -12.23 6.02
C TYR A 360 -1.77 -11.11 6.85
N TYR A 361 -1.05 -11.44 7.92
CA TYR A 361 -0.38 -10.47 8.78
C TYR A 361 0.72 -11.14 9.59
N ALA A 362 1.65 -10.32 10.10
CA ALA A 362 2.61 -10.74 11.10
C ALA A 362 1.96 -10.74 12.49
N ALA A 363 2.06 -11.86 13.18
CA ALA A 363 1.54 -12.08 14.53
C ALA A 363 2.63 -12.59 15.49
N ASP A 364 2.34 -12.61 16.79
CA ASP A 364 3.25 -13.11 17.85
C ASP A 364 4.64 -12.48 17.81
N MET A 365 4.73 -11.18 17.47
CA MET A 365 6.03 -10.53 17.38
C MET A 365 6.68 -10.45 18.75
N ASN A 366 7.84 -11.08 18.90
CA ASN A 366 8.60 -11.03 20.14
C ASN A 366 9.61 -9.88 20.16
N ASP A 367 10.30 -9.70 21.29
CA ASP A 367 11.29 -8.63 21.49
C ASP A 367 12.49 -8.68 20.53
N LEU A 368 12.71 -9.82 19.86
CA LEU A 368 13.74 -10.00 18.84
C LEU A 368 13.22 -9.68 17.43
N GLY A 369 11.97 -9.23 17.31
CA GLY A 369 11.30 -8.99 16.04
C GLY A 369 10.89 -10.26 15.29
N GLN A 370 11.01 -11.44 15.91
CA GLN A 370 10.54 -12.69 15.32
C GLN A 370 9.02 -12.71 15.30
N ARG A 371 8.43 -13.09 14.17
CA ARG A 371 6.97 -13.12 14.00
C ARG A 371 6.50 -14.34 13.22
N SER A 372 5.26 -14.72 13.48
CA SER A 372 4.52 -15.78 12.77
C SER A 372 3.71 -15.18 11.64
N LEU A 373 3.68 -15.85 10.48
CA LEU A 373 2.70 -15.56 9.43
C LEU A 373 1.34 -16.11 9.85
N ALA A 374 0.38 -15.21 10.05
CA ALA A 374 -1.01 -15.56 10.34
C ALA A 374 -1.92 -15.13 9.19
N TRP A 375 -3.09 -15.75 9.11
CA TRP A 375 -4.16 -15.24 8.26
C TRP A 375 -5.54 -15.46 8.87
N ARG A 376 -6.49 -14.63 8.41
CA ARG A 376 -7.93 -14.75 8.69
C ARG A 376 -8.71 -14.57 7.40
N LYS A 377 -9.85 -15.25 7.30
CA LYS A 377 -10.81 -15.02 6.20
C LYS A 377 -11.61 -13.75 6.51
N VAL A 378 -11.73 -12.85 5.55
CA VAL A 378 -12.60 -11.67 5.61
C VAL A 378 -13.69 -11.86 4.56
N VAL A 379 -14.95 -11.74 4.97
CA VAL A 379 -16.12 -11.90 4.09
C VAL A 379 -16.98 -10.65 4.13
N PHE A 380 -17.21 -10.03 2.98
CA PHE A 380 -17.98 -8.79 2.83
C PHE A 380 -19.46 -9.06 2.51
N TYR A 381 -20.34 -8.13 2.90
CA TYR A 381 -21.80 -8.22 2.70
C TYR A 381 -22.34 -7.29 1.62
#